data_AF-A0A1Q7VC61-F1
#
_entry.id   AF-A0A1Q7VC61-F1
#
_cell.length_a   1.000
_cell.length_b   1.000
_cell.length_c   1.000
_cell.angle_alpha   90.00
_cell.angle_beta   90.00
_cell.angle_gamma   90.00
#
_symmetry.space_group_name_H-M   'P 1'
#
loop_
_entity.id
_entity.type
_entity.pdbx_description
1 polymer ?
#
loop_
_entity_poly.entity_id
_entity_poly.type
_entity_poly.pdbx_seq_one_letter_code
_entity_poly.pdbx_strand_id
1 'polypeptide(L)'
;MKHPSRAPLHLLLVTDGRTIPNWLYKCLDAVERSKAATVVLALLAARKEGRKLRHLLFSLYERIDRYLFRSDGDALVPIGLQSALPSCRIVNLRHTALVRALEEEHIDVVLDPFCLLPDAGVADLSTYGVWSVPFGHSGDPRTQSTPAFWEVVEGTPSTETRLCVHWKGSDSTRALYLSVAPTDRRSVSRSQNHVYWKISAALARNIQNLAEDPDAFVERLEEGALVDVTNSPSGDPAGAPGNLAMLRAGTRLVRRYASDRWMRALYREQWALAYQRGRNGRPVTGPFQTLMPPRDRYWADPFPIQVGSDYYIFHEELLFSTGKGSIVLTVVDDRGSLAGPVPVLEKEYHLSYPFVFQWEGDFFMTPQTASHEVELYRCVNFPSRWRLERVLLSGLTAFDPTPAFLFGRWWLFATALTYGTAGTHDELHLFYADSPLGPWTPHCNNPIKSDVRSARPAGRIFESDRQFYRPAQDCSKRYGYAVSINRIVQLDPETYREVEVDKIVPNGESNVAGVHTFNVAGDMTVIDCLVRRKKLWTDPWNGPLHVNRVG
;
A
#
# COMPACT_ATOMS: atom_id res chain seq x y z
N MET A 1 -11.18 6.25 -28.22
CA MET A 1 -10.73 6.93 -29.44
C MET A 1 -9.23 6.72 -29.54
N LYS A 2 -8.67 6.40 -30.72
CA LYS A 2 -7.22 6.20 -30.88
C LYS A 2 -6.56 7.58 -30.98
N HIS A 3 -5.80 7.97 -29.96
CA HIS A 3 -4.91 9.13 -30.06
C HIS A 3 -3.88 8.89 -31.17
N PRO A 4 -3.51 9.92 -31.95
CA PRO A 4 -2.44 9.78 -32.96
C PRO A 4 -1.16 9.30 -32.28
N SER A 5 -0.45 8.34 -32.88
CA SER A 5 0.79 7.82 -32.29
C SER A 5 1.84 8.93 -32.27
N ARG A 6 2.03 9.55 -31.11
CA ARG A 6 3.11 10.51 -30.86
C ARG A 6 4.46 9.79 -30.90
N ALA A 7 5.51 10.54 -31.22
CA ALA A 7 6.89 10.05 -31.10
C ALA A 7 7.18 9.71 -29.63
N PRO A 8 8.03 8.70 -29.36
CA PRO A 8 8.44 8.38 -27.99
C PRO A 8 9.16 9.56 -27.35
N LEU A 9 8.93 9.80 -26.06
CA LEU A 9 9.64 10.82 -25.30
C LEU A 9 11.14 10.49 -25.23
N HIS A 10 11.99 11.50 -25.30
CA HIS A 10 13.43 11.36 -25.14
C HIS A 10 13.84 11.57 -23.69
N LEU A 11 14.39 10.52 -23.07
CA LEU A 11 14.82 10.54 -21.68
C LEU A 11 16.33 10.71 -21.56
N LEU A 12 16.73 11.59 -20.66
CA LEU A 12 18.09 11.65 -20.13
C LEU A 12 18.12 10.95 -18.77
N LEU A 13 19.04 10.02 -18.56
CA LEU A 13 19.23 9.35 -17.27
C LEU A 13 20.48 9.87 -16.54
N VAL A 14 20.35 10.25 -15.27
CA VAL A 14 21.46 10.59 -14.39
C VAL A 14 21.77 9.42 -13.45
N THR A 15 23.04 9.03 -13.35
CA THR A 15 23.50 7.95 -12.48
C THR A 15 24.90 8.24 -11.91
N ASP A 16 25.24 7.66 -10.77
CA ASP A 16 26.52 7.85 -10.08
C ASP A 16 27.62 6.85 -10.51
N GLY A 17 27.32 5.99 -11.48
CA GLY A 17 28.23 4.95 -11.93
C GLY A 17 27.80 4.21 -13.21
N ARG A 18 28.62 3.23 -13.62
CA ARG A 18 28.38 2.40 -14.82
C ARG A 18 27.38 1.26 -14.61
N THR A 19 26.67 1.28 -13.49
CA THR A 19 25.63 0.31 -13.15
C THR A 19 24.40 1.05 -12.65
N ILE A 20 23.23 0.50 -12.92
CA ILE A 20 21.96 0.96 -12.36
C ILE A 20 21.33 -0.16 -11.55
N PRO A 21 20.51 0.13 -10.52
CA PRO A 21 19.79 -0.90 -9.79
C PRO A 21 18.71 -1.55 -10.67
N ASN A 22 18.42 -2.81 -10.37
CA ASN A 22 17.44 -3.64 -11.10
C ASN A 22 16.04 -3.00 -11.15
N TRP A 23 15.58 -2.32 -10.10
CA TRP A 23 14.29 -1.63 -10.11
C TRP A 23 14.21 -0.57 -11.21
N LEU A 24 15.30 0.19 -11.41
CA LEU A 24 15.37 1.25 -12.41
C LEU A 24 15.46 0.65 -13.81
N TYR A 25 16.27 -0.40 -13.98
CA TYR A 25 16.31 -1.16 -15.23
C TYR A 25 14.92 -1.66 -15.64
N LYS A 26 14.16 -2.27 -14.72
CA LYS A 26 12.80 -2.77 -14.99
C LYS A 26 11.82 -1.65 -15.35
N CYS A 27 11.93 -0.50 -14.72
CA CYS A 27 11.16 0.68 -15.09
C CYS A 27 11.46 1.09 -16.54
N LEU A 28 12.73 1.24 -16.89
CA LEU A 28 13.15 1.67 -18.23
C LEU A 28 12.77 0.63 -19.31
N ASP A 29 12.97 -0.66 -19.04
CA ASP A 29 12.55 -1.76 -19.92
C ASP A 29 11.02 -1.75 -20.16
N ALA A 30 10.22 -1.49 -19.11
CA ALA A 30 8.77 -1.38 -19.25
C ALA A 30 8.36 -0.16 -20.10
N VAL A 31 9.02 0.98 -19.89
CA VAL A 31 8.77 2.22 -20.65
C VAL A 31 9.16 2.04 -22.13
N GLU A 32 10.32 1.47 -22.44
CA GLU A 32 10.74 1.23 -23.82
C GLU A 32 9.84 0.22 -24.54
N ARG A 33 9.41 -0.86 -23.87
CA ARG A 33 8.46 -1.83 -24.44
C ARG A 33 7.09 -1.21 -24.73
N SER A 34 6.65 -0.27 -23.91
CA SER A 34 5.41 0.48 -24.14
C SER A 34 5.52 1.50 -25.28
N LYS A 35 6.75 1.77 -25.77
CA LYS A 35 7.07 2.82 -26.75
C LYS A 35 6.70 4.23 -26.28
N ALA A 36 6.46 4.42 -24.98
CA ALA A 36 6.17 5.72 -24.39
C ALA A 36 7.41 6.63 -24.42
N ALA A 37 8.59 6.06 -24.19
CA ALA A 37 9.84 6.82 -24.17
C ALA A 37 11.04 5.95 -24.54
N THR A 38 12.18 6.60 -24.80
CA THR A 38 13.47 5.96 -25.06
C THR A 38 14.58 6.71 -24.35
N VAL A 39 15.52 5.99 -23.74
CA VAL A 39 16.69 6.62 -23.10
C VAL A 39 17.76 6.90 -24.14
N VAL A 40 17.95 8.19 -24.46
CA VAL A 40 18.88 8.62 -25.51
C VAL A 40 20.27 8.96 -24.96
N LEU A 41 20.33 9.43 -23.70
CA LEU A 41 21.54 9.92 -23.07
C LEU A 41 21.62 9.48 -21.61
N ALA A 42 22.80 9.03 -21.17
CA ALA A 42 23.09 8.74 -19.77
C ALA A 42 24.27 9.56 -19.28
N LEU A 43 24.09 10.25 -18.15
CA LEU A 43 25.08 11.09 -17.51
C LEU A 43 25.66 10.39 -16.27
N LEU A 44 26.99 10.29 -16.24
CA LEU A 44 27.72 9.81 -15.07
C LEU A 44 28.10 10.98 -14.15
N ALA A 45 27.37 11.15 -13.05
CA ALA A 45 27.65 12.13 -12.02
C ALA A 45 28.96 11.80 -11.28
N ALA A 46 29.70 12.85 -10.90
CA ALA A 46 30.96 12.68 -10.17
C ALA A 46 30.67 12.11 -8.77
N ARG A 47 31.17 10.89 -8.52
CA ARG A 47 31.01 10.24 -7.20
C ARG A 47 31.91 10.93 -6.17
N LYS A 48 31.33 11.43 -5.07
CA LYS A 48 32.12 11.85 -3.90
C LYS A 48 32.66 10.61 -3.19
N GLU A 49 33.97 10.39 -3.23
CA GLU A 49 34.60 9.31 -2.47
C GLU A 49 34.57 9.61 -0.96
N GLY A 50 33.63 8.98 -0.24
CA GLY A 50 33.60 9.01 1.21
C GLY A 50 34.71 8.16 1.84
N ARG A 51 35.25 8.59 2.99
CA ARG A 51 36.27 7.85 3.75
C ARG A 51 35.73 6.51 4.28
N LYS A 52 36.01 5.42 3.56
CA LYS A 52 35.50 4.04 3.79
C LYS A 52 35.63 3.52 5.24
N LEU A 53 36.62 3.95 6.01
CA LEU A 53 36.85 3.43 7.38
C LEU A 53 35.79 3.88 8.41
N ARG A 54 35.16 5.05 8.24
CA ARG A 54 34.18 5.59 9.20
C ARG A 54 32.84 4.85 9.20
N HIS A 55 32.55 4.11 8.14
CA HIS A 55 31.26 3.45 7.88
C HIS A 55 31.39 1.93 7.70
N LEU A 56 32.48 1.33 8.20
CA LEU A 56 32.78 -0.09 8.00
C LEU A 56 31.70 -1.01 8.59
N LEU A 57 31.19 -0.71 9.78
CA LEU A 57 30.11 -1.49 10.39
C LEU A 57 28.80 -1.37 9.62
N PHE A 58 28.54 -0.22 9.01
CA PHE A 58 27.36 -0.01 8.17
C PHE A 58 27.46 -0.86 6.90
N SER A 59 28.60 -0.81 6.21
CA SER A 59 28.86 -1.65 5.02
C SER A 59 28.76 -3.15 5.32
N LEU A 60 29.25 -3.58 6.50
CA LEU A 60 29.13 -4.97 6.95
C LEU A 60 27.68 -5.34 7.24
N TYR A 61 26.94 -4.48 7.94
CA TYR A 61 25.52 -4.68 8.23
C TYR A 61 24.70 -4.85 6.94
N GLU A 62 24.87 -3.97 5.95
CA GLU A 62 24.12 -4.08 4.69
C GLU A 62 24.34 -5.42 3.99
N ARG A 63 25.58 -5.93 3.98
CA ARG A 63 25.91 -7.23 3.40
C ARG A 63 25.26 -8.38 4.16
N ILE A 64 25.29 -8.33 5.49
CA ILE A 64 24.66 -9.34 6.36
C ILE A 64 23.14 -9.32 6.20
N ASP A 65 22.53 -8.13 6.25
CA ASP A 65 21.08 -7.96 6.13
C ASP A 65 20.59 -8.49 4.78
N ARG A 66 21.20 -8.07 3.66
CA ARG A 66 20.86 -8.59 2.33
C ARG A 66 21.10 -10.09 2.20
N TYR A 67 22.11 -10.65 2.87
CA TYR A 67 22.37 -12.09 2.85
C TYR A 67 21.32 -12.89 3.63
N LEU A 68 20.94 -12.43 4.82
CA LEU A 68 19.98 -13.11 5.69
C LEU A 68 18.53 -12.98 5.19
N PHE A 69 18.22 -11.87 4.54
CA PHE A 69 16.87 -11.52 4.12
C PHE A 69 16.70 -11.46 2.60
N ARG A 70 17.53 -12.21 1.86
CA ARG A 70 17.44 -12.35 0.40
C ARG A 70 16.00 -12.51 -0.06
N SER A 71 15.62 -11.73 -1.06
CA SER A 71 14.34 -11.83 -1.75
C SER A 71 14.54 -12.32 -3.17
N ASP A 72 13.59 -13.12 -3.66
CA ASP A 72 13.48 -13.37 -5.09
C ASP A 72 13.12 -12.03 -5.78
N GLY A 73 13.97 -11.58 -6.70
CA GLY A 73 13.83 -10.26 -7.33
C GLY A 73 14.29 -9.10 -6.44
N ASP A 74 15.54 -9.12 -5.97
CA ASP A 74 16.16 -7.97 -5.28
C ASP A 74 16.24 -6.74 -6.23
N ALA A 75 15.62 -5.65 -5.79
CA ALA A 75 15.52 -4.36 -6.46
C ALA A 75 16.87 -3.67 -6.67
N LEU A 76 17.86 -3.96 -5.82
CA LEU A 76 19.15 -3.28 -5.77
C LEU A 76 20.28 -4.07 -6.42
N VAL A 77 19.98 -5.19 -7.07
CA VAL A 77 20.96 -5.93 -7.87
C VAL A 77 21.53 -4.98 -8.95
N PRO A 78 22.86 -4.82 -9.03
CA PRO A 78 23.47 -3.92 -10.01
C PRO A 78 23.41 -4.53 -11.41
N ILE A 79 22.89 -3.77 -12.36
CA ILE A 79 22.85 -4.10 -13.79
C ILE A 79 23.80 -3.17 -14.53
N GLY A 80 24.64 -3.71 -15.42
CA GLY A 80 25.58 -2.90 -16.22
C GLY A 80 24.84 -1.95 -17.16
N LEU A 81 25.18 -0.66 -17.11
CA LEU A 81 24.48 0.40 -17.85
C LEU A 81 24.46 0.16 -19.37
N GLN A 82 25.60 -0.22 -19.95
CA GLN A 82 25.70 -0.53 -21.39
C GLN A 82 24.88 -1.77 -21.80
N SER A 83 24.74 -2.73 -20.89
CA SER A 83 23.94 -3.94 -21.13
C SER A 83 22.44 -3.65 -20.97
N ALA A 84 22.08 -2.78 -20.04
CA ALA A 84 20.72 -2.33 -19.82
C ALA A 84 20.21 -1.43 -20.96
N LEU A 85 21.05 -0.54 -21.45
CA LEU A 85 20.71 0.49 -22.44
C LEU A 85 21.76 0.49 -23.58
N PRO A 86 21.71 -0.51 -24.49
CA PRO A 86 22.76 -0.69 -25.50
C PRO A 86 22.85 0.46 -26.52
N SER A 87 21.73 1.14 -26.79
CA SER A 87 21.64 2.25 -27.76
C SER A 87 21.91 3.63 -27.14
N CYS A 88 22.12 3.71 -25.82
CA CYS A 88 22.26 4.97 -25.10
C CYS A 88 23.70 5.51 -25.16
N ARG A 89 23.85 6.81 -25.47
CA ARG A 89 25.15 7.50 -25.41
C ARG A 89 25.48 7.79 -23.95
N ILE A 90 26.68 7.40 -23.48
CA ILE A 90 27.12 7.65 -22.10
C ILE A 90 28.11 8.83 -22.08
N VAL A 91 27.83 9.84 -21.27
CA VAL A 91 28.66 11.05 -21.12
C VAL A 91 29.02 11.25 -19.65
N ASN A 92 30.26 11.68 -19.37
CA ASN A 92 30.68 12.04 -18.01
C ASN A 92 30.29 13.48 -17.68
N LEU A 93 29.80 13.74 -16.47
CA LEU A 93 29.48 15.09 -15.99
C LEU A 93 30.76 15.93 -15.84
N ARG A 94 31.14 16.60 -16.93
CA ARG A 94 31.92 17.85 -16.90
C ARG A 94 30.98 18.92 -17.45
N HIS A 95 30.80 20.02 -16.72
CA HIS A 95 29.75 21.02 -16.96
C HIS A 95 29.63 21.50 -18.42
N THR A 96 30.75 21.58 -19.14
CA THR A 96 30.83 21.97 -20.56
C THR A 96 30.39 20.90 -21.56
N ALA A 97 30.48 19.62 -21.20
CA ALA A 97 30.00 18.50 -22.02
C ALA A 97 28.48 18.31 -21.91
N LEU A 98 27.90 18.69 -20.76
CA LEU A 98 26.45 18.62 -20.51
C LEU A 98 25.68 19.57 -21.43
N VAL A 99 26.08 20.85 -21.46
CA VAL A 99 25.42 21.88 -22.29
C VAL A 99 25.48 21.51 -23.77
N ARG A 100 26.65 21.08 -24.27
CA ARG A 100 26.79 20.64 -25.68
C ARG A 100 25.97 19.40 -26.01
N ALA A 101 25.92 18.41 -25.12
CA ALA A 101 25.14 17.20 -25.35
C ALA A 101 23.62 17.48 -25.36
N LEU A 102 23.17 18.49 -24.59
CA LEU A 102 21.78 18.93 -24.53
C LEU A 102 21.41 19.88 -25.69
N GLU A 103 22.37 20.56 -26.31
CA GLU A 103 22.15 21.34 -27.54
C GLU A 103 22.03 20.45 -28.80
N GLU A 104 22.66 19.28 -28.79
CA GLU A 104 22.67 18.33 -29.92
C GLU A 104 21.40 17.44 -29.98
N GLU A 105 20.72 17.22 -28.86
CA GLU A 105 19.61 16.27 -28.71
C GLU A 105 18.43 16.91 -27.98
N HIS A 106 17.21 16.79 -28.51
CA HIS A 106 16.00 17.22 -27.81
C HIS A 106 15.70 16.26 -26.64
N ILE A 107 15.60 16.79 -25.42
CA ILE A 107 15.28 16.03 -24.21
C ILE A 107 13.92 16.44 -23.66
N ASP A 108 13.03 15.47 -23.50
CA ASP A 108 11.72 15.69 -22.90
C ASP A 108 11.80 15.65 -21.38
N VAL A 109 12.46 14.64 -20.80
CA VAL A 109 12.51 14.43 -19.34
C VAL A 109 13.93 14.09 -18.91
N VAL A 110 14.38 14.72 -17.82
CA VAL A 110 15.62 14.35 -17.13
C VAL A 110 15.26 13.48 -15.92
N LEU A 111 15.64 12.21 -15.95
CA LEU A 111 15.49 11.29 -14.83
C LEU A 111 16.74 11.35 -13.94
N ASP A 112 16.60 11.98 -12.77
CA ASP A 112 17.59 11.98 -11.69
C ASP A 112 17.06 11.25 -10.44
N PRO A 113 16.89 9.92 -10.52
CA PRO A 113 16.25 9.15 -9.47
C PRO A 113 17.01 9.17 -8.13
N PHE A 114 18.28 9.59 -8.10
CA PHE A 114 19.10 9.61 -6.89
C PHE A 114 19.40 11.02 -6.37
N CYS A 115 18.79 12.06 -6.96
CA CYS A 115 18.99 13.47 -6.59
C CYS A 115 20.49 13.87 -6.65
N LEU A 116 21.15 13.54 -7.76
CA LEU A 116 22.58 13.77 -7.98
C LEU A 116 22.90 15.13 -8.58
N LEU A 117 21.94 15.79 -9.22
CA LEU A 117 22.13 17.08 -9.85
C LEU A 117 22.06 18.22 -8.81
N PRO A 118 23.07 19.12 -8.75
CA PRO A 118 23.11 20.20 -7.77
C PRO A 118 22.36 21.49 -8.19
N ASP A 119 22.02 21.67 -9.48
CA ASP A 119 21.56 22.96 -10.04
C ASP A 119 20.23 22.88 -10.84
N ALA A 120 19.43 23.94 -10.73
CA ALA A 120 18.16 24.16 -11.43
C ALA A 120 18.28 24.35 -12.96
N GLY A 121 19.46 24.73 -13.46
CA GLY A 121 19.66 25.05 -14.89
C GLY A 121 19.47 23.86 -15.84
N VAL A 122 19.44 22.63 -15.34
CA VAL A 122 19.14 21.43 -16.15
C VAL A 122 17.64 21.29 -16.43
N ALA A 123 16.77 21.80 -15.55
CA ALA A 123 15.32 21.81 -15.80
C ALA A 123 14.94 22.76 -16.94
N ASP A 124 15.71 23.81 -17.17
CA ASP A 124 15.46 24.74 -18.28
C ASP A 124 15.76 24.13 -19.66
N LEU A 125 16.50 23.01 -19.68
CA LEU A 125 16.98 22.30 -20.86
C LEU A 125 16.09 21.11 -21.25
N SER A 126 15.07 20.77 -20.46
CA SER A 126 14.09 19.74 -20.79
C SER A 126 12.68 20.29 -20.92
N THR A 127 11.85 19.61 -21.72
CA THR A 127 10.45 20.01 -21.92
C THR A 127 9.63 19.84 -20.65
N TYR A 128 9.83 18.73 -19.91
CA TYR A 128 9.04 18.33 -18.75
C TYR A 128 9.83 18.28 -17.43
N GLY A 129 10.95 19.00 -17.38
CA GLY A 129 11.74 19.20 -16.16
C GLY A 129 12.59 18.00 -15.74
N VAL A 130 13.01 18.03 -14.46
CA VAL A 130 13.84 17.01 -13.80
C VAL A 130 12.98 16.22 -12.83
N TRP A 131 13.00 14.90 -12.97
CA TRP A 131 12.24 13.97 -12.14
C TRP A 131 13.17 13.28 -11.15
N SER A 132 12.85 13.35 -9.86
CA SER A 132 13.68 12.82 -8.78
C SER A 132 12.87 11.97 -7.80
N VAL A 133 13.57 11.07 -7.10
CA VAL A 133 12.96 10.16 -6.14
C VAL A 133 13.62 10.31 -4.77
N PRO A 134 13.16 11.26 -3.93
CA PRO A 134 13.60 11.31 -2.55
C PRO A 134 12.90 10.23 -1.72
N PHE A 135 13.68 9.56 -0.87
CA PHE A 135 13.21 8.55 0.08
C PHE A 135 13.13 9.11 1.50
N GLY A 136 12.28 8.51 2.32
CA GLY A 136 12.19 8.88 3.73
C GLY A 136 11.35 10.13 4.00
N HIS A 137 11.35 10.56 5.25
CA HIS A 137 10.50 11.65 5.70
C HIS A 137 11.01 13.00 5.18
N SER A 138 10.09 13.86 4.77
CA SER A 138 10.44 15.23 4.35
C SER A 138 11.09 15.97 5.53
N GLY A 139 12.17 16.70 5.26
CA GLY A 139 12.91 17.44 6.29
C GLY A 139 13.85 16.59 7.17
N ASP A 140 13.97 15.27 6.97
CA ASP A 140 15.01 14.44 7.62
C ASP A 140 16.07 13.95 6.61
N PRO A 141 17.20 14.67 6.47
CA PRO A 141 18.29 14.30 5.55
C PRO A 141 18.88 12.91 5.78
N ARG A 142 18.75 12.35 6.99
CA ARG A 142 19.27 11.01 7.32
C ARG A 142 18.50 9.92 6.57
N THR A 143 17.18 10.06 6.49
CA THR A 143 16.31 9.09 5.82
C THR A 143 16.41 9.17 4.30
N GLN A 144 16.69 10.35 3.75
CA GLN A 144 16.95 10.57 2.33
C GLN A 144 18.29 9.96 1.88
N SER A 145 19.34 10.19 2.66
CA SER A 145 20.67 9.65 2.37
C SER A 145 20.79 8.14 2.59
N THR A 146 20.00 7.57 3.51
CA THR A 146 19.98 6.12 3.80
C THR A 146 18.56 5.56 3.79
N PRO A 147 18.00 5.31 2.58
CA PRO A 147 16.60 4.89 2.43
C PRO A 147 16.24 3.70 3.32
N ALA A 148 15.18 3.88 4.12
CA ALA A 148 14.62 2.93 5.09
C ALA A 148 15.52 2.53 6.28
N PHE A 149 16.78 2.97 6.34
CA PHE A 149 17.69 2.51 7.39
C PHE A 149 17.26 3.00 8.78
N TRP A 150 17.05 4.30 8.93
CA TRP A 150 16.72 4.90 10.22
C TRP A 150 15.31 4.53 10.66
N GLU A 151 14.37 4.43 9.72
CA GLU A 151 13.01 3.98 9.97
C GLU A 151 13.01 2.58 10.61
N VAL A 152 13.77 1.64 10.06
CA VAL A 152 13.90 0.29 10.62
C VAL A 152 14.55 0.34 12.00
N VAL A 153 15.67 1.04 12.15
CA VAL A 153 16.42 1.09 13.42
C VAL A 153 15.64 1.76 14.54
N GLU A 154 14.95 2.86 14.23
CA GLU A 154 14.16 3.66 15.18
C GLU A 154 12.78 3.03 15.41
N GLY A 155 12.32 2.17 14.50
CA GLY A 155 11.01 1.51 14.60
C GLY A 155 9.87 2.41 14.13
N THR A 156 10.17 3.36 13.24
CA THR A 156 9.17 4.11 12.50
C THR A 156 8.35 3.10 11.69
N PRO A 157 7.01 3.16 11.74
CA PRO A 157 6.18 2.10 11.19
C PRO A 157 6.03 2.16 9.66
N SER A 158 6.38 3.29 9.05
CA SER A 158 6.24 3.47 7.62
C SER A 158 7.41 4.23 7.02
N THR A 159 7.69 3.94 5.75
CA THR A 159 8.71 4.61 4.95
C THR A 159 8.01 5.32 3.79
N GLU A 160 8.33 6.60 3.62
CA GLU A 160 7.77 7.44 2.57
C GLU A 160 8.68 7.42 1.33
N THR A 161 8.09 7.53 0.16
CA THR A 161 8.81 7.71 -1.10
C THR A 161 7.99 8.62 -1.99
N ARG A 162 8.66 9.57 -2.63
CA ARG A 162 8.01 10.55 -3.51
C ARG A 162 8.59 10.46 -4.91
N LEU A 163 7.76 10.68 -5.92
CA LEU A 163 8.21 11.09 -7.24
C LEU A 163 8.01 12.60 -7.34
N CYS A 164 9.11 13.32 -7.49
CA CYS A 164 9.13 14.77 -7.52
C CYS A 164 9.50 15.27 -8.91
N VAL A 165 8.92 16.40 -9.32
CA VAL A 165 9.24 17.07 -10.59
C VAL A 165 9.63 18.52 -10.29
N HIS A 166 10.80 18.91 -10.77
CA HIS A 166 11.26 20.29 -10.81
C HIS A 166 11.18 20.79 -12.25
N TRP A 167 10.37 21.82 -12.49
CA TRP A 167 10.02 22.29 -13.84
C TRP A 167 10.71 23.62 -14.19
N LYS A 168 10.82 23.88 -15.49
CA LYS A 168 11.38 25.12 -16.06
C LYS A 168 10.72 26.38 -15.50
N GLY A 169 11.53 27.30 -14.98
CA GLY A 169 11.07 28.58 -14.43
C GLY A 169 10.28 28.49 -13.12
N SER A 170 10.24 27.32 -12.46
CA SER A 170 9.68 27.18 -11.11
C SER A 170 10.81 27.16 -10.07
N ASP A 171 10.72 28.01 -9.05
CA ASP A 171 11.61 27.96 -7.89
C ASP A 171 11.29 26.79 -6.94
N SER A 172 10.25 26.01 -7.25
CA SER A 172 9.69 24.97 -6.38
C SER A 172 9.56 23.62 -7.05
N THR A 173 9.71 22.56 -6.25
CA THR A 173 9.54 21.17 -6.67
C THR A 173 8.17 20.66 -6.23
N ARG A 174 7.50 19.88 -7.07
CA ARG A 174 6.17 19.33 -6.79
C ARG A 174 6.21 17.81 -6.70
N ALA A 175 5.42 17.24 -5.79
CA ALA A 175 5.19 15.80 -5.74
C ALA A 175 4.13 15.39 -6.77
N LEU A 176 4.52 14.54 -7.71
CA LEU A 176 3.62 13.88 -8.64
C LEU A 176 3.03 12.59 -8.05
N TYR A 177 3.77 11.93 -7.17
CA TYR A 177 3.35 10.70 -6.52
C TYR A 177 3.91 10.63 -5.11
N LEU A 178 3.07 10.20 -4.17
CA LEU A 178 3.48 9.90 -2.80
C LEU A 178 3.07 8.46 -2.49
N SER A 179 4.04 7.69 -2.00
CA SER A 179 3.80 6.36 -1.46
C SER A 179 4.24 6.27 -0.01
N VAL A 180 3.39 5.69 0.82
CA VAL A 180 3.72 5.32 2.20
C VAL A 180 3.62 3.80 2.32
N ALA A 181 4.78 3.16 2.52
CA ALA A 181 4.90 1.70 2.61
C ALA A 181 5.16 1.27 4.07
N PRO A 182 4.83 0.03 4.46
CA PRO A 182 5.18 -0.48 5.79
C PRO A 182 6.69 -0.65 5.91
N THR A 183 7.26 -0.23 7.03
CA THR A 183 8.67 -0.48 7.34
C THR A 183 8.82 -1.88 7.93
N ASP A 184 9.67 -2.73 7.34
CA ASP A 184 9.98 -4.03 7.92
C ASP A 184 10.67 -3.82 9.27
N ARG A 185 10.16 -4.47 10.32
CA ARG A 185 10.64 -4.26 11.69
C ARG A 185 12.07 -4.76 11.92
N ARG A 186 12.66 -5.51 11.00
CA ARG A 186 13.90 -6.28 11.20
C ARG A 186 14.93 -6.09 10.10
N SER A 187 14.50 -5.78 8.89
CA SER A 187 15.37 -5.77 7.71
C SER A 187 15.26 -4.49 6.91
N VAL A 188 16.41 -3.85 6.71
CA VAL A 188 16.53 -2.69 5.83
C VAL A 188 16.39 -3.10 4.38
N SER A 189 17.01 -4.22 3.97
CA SER A 189 16.91 -4.71 2.59
C SER A 189 15.49 -5.07 2.17
N ARG A 190 14.67 -5.66 3.06
CA ARG A 190 13.23 -5.90 2.76
C ARG A 190 12.43 -4.61 2.60
N SER A 191 12.65 -3.65 3.49
CA SER A 191 11.99 -2.34 3.42
C SER A 191 12.37 -1.61 2.13
N GLN A 192 13.67 -1.60 1.80
CA GLN A 192 14.20 -1.06 0.54
C GLN A 192 13.57 -1.76 -0.66
N ASN A 193 13.57 -3.09 -0.70
CA ASN A 193 13.01 -3.84 -1.81
C ASN A 193 11.55 -3.46 -2.09
N HIS A 194 10.75 -3.30 -1.04
CA HIS A 194 9.36 -2.87 -1.14
C HIS A 194 9.22 -1.47 -1.74
N VAL A 195 9.92 -0.46 -1.20
CA VAL A 195 9.80 0.93 -1.68
C VAL A 195 10.37 1.11 -3.09
N TYR A 196 11.46 0.42 -3.44
CA TYR A 196 12.08 0.53 -4.76
C TYR A 196 11.25 -0.12 -5.87
N TRP A 197 10.64 -1.29 -5.63
CA TRP A 197 9.74 -1.87 -6.63
C TRP A 197 8.50 -1.02 -6.85
N LYS A 198 7.98 -0.43 -5.77
CA LYS A 198 6.81 0.44 -5.85
C LYS A 198 7.08 1.72 -6.64
N ILE A 199 8.21 2.38 -6.40
CA ILE A 199 8.55 3.57 -7.18
C ILE A 199 8.91 3.24 -8.62
N SER A 200 9.47 2.06 -8.91
CA SER A 200 9.68 1.58 -10.28
C SER A 200 8.38 1.58 -11.09
N ALA A 201 7.32 0.99 -10.53
CA ALA A 201 6.00 0.97 -11.17
C ALA A 201 5.39 2.37 -11.31
N ALA A 202 5.48 3.19 -10.26
CA ALA A 202 4.97 4.55 -10.29
C ALA A 202 5.69 5.44 -11.32
N LEU A 203 7.01 5.31 -11.45
CA LEU A 203 7.81 6.04 -12.42
C LEU A 203 7.43 5.64 -13.86
N ALA A 204 7.39 4.34 -14.15
CA ALA A 204 7.01 3.83 -15.47
C ALA A 204 5.60 4.29 -15.89
N ARG A 205 4.63 4.17 -14.97
CA ARG A 205 3.25 4.61 -15.17
C ARG A 205 3.14 6.11 -15.44
N ASN A 206 3.87 6.95 -14.72
CA ASN A 206 3.82 8.40 -14.93
C ASN A 206 4.49 8.83 -16.24
N ILE A 207 5.55 8.14 -16.68
CA ILE A 207 6.13 8.37 -18.02
C ILE A 207 5.14 7.97 -19.13
N GLN A 208 4.42 6.86 -18.95
CA GLN A 208 3.36 6.43 -19.88
C GLN A 208 2.22 7.45 -19.92
N ASN A 209 1.73 7.91 -18.77
CA ASN A 209 0.69 8.93 -18.68
C ASN A 209 1.11 10.23 -19.40
N LEU A 210 2.36 10.66 -19.22
CA LEU A 210 2.90 11.82 -19.91
C LEU A 210 2.91 11.63 -21.44
N ALA A 211 3.31 10.44 -21.92
CA ALA A 211 3.34 10.15 -23.35
C ALA A 211 1.93 10.08 -23.97
N GLU A 212 0.94 9.59 -23.22
CA GLU A 212 -0.45 9.46 -23.65
C GLU A 212 -1.17 10.83 -23.69
N ASP A 213 -1.10 11.58 -22.60
CA ASP A 213 -1.79 12.87 -22.44
C ASP A 213 -0.95 13.87 -21.62
N PRO A 214 -0.06 14.65 -22.29
CA PRO A 214 0.77 15.66 -21.64
C PRO A 214 -0.01 16.78 -20.97
N ASP A 215 -1.15 17.19 -21.52
CA ASP A 215 -1.92 18.31 -20.98
C ASP A 215 -2.55 17.89 -19.64
N ALA A 216 -3.18 16.72 -19.61
CA ALA A 216 -3.71 16.14 -18.37
C ALA A 216 -2.60 15.80 -17.35
N PHE A 217 -1.40 15.45 -17.82
CA PHE A 217 -0.25 15.25 -16.96
C PHE A 217 0.18 16.56 -16.28
N VAL A 218 0.28 17.66 -17.04
CA VAL A 218 0.68 18.96 -16.51
C VAL A 218 -0.34 19.49 -15.51
N GLU A 219 -1.64 19.39 -15.80
CA GLU A 219 -2.70 19.78 -14.87
C GLU A 219 -2.57 19.04 -13.53
N ARG A 220 -2.37 17.72 -13.56
CA ARG A 220 -2.15 16.90 -12.36
C ARG A 220 -0.89 17.31 -11.60
N LEU A 221 0.18 17.67 -12.32
CA LEU A 221 1.41 18.15 -11.69
C LEU A 221 1.18 19.50 -11.00
N GLU A 222 0.42 20.40 -11.61
CA GLU A 222 0.06 21.71 -11.05
C GLU A 222 -0.87 21.62 -9.84
N GLU A 223 -1.61 20.53 -9.66
CA GLU A 223 -2.34 20.22 -8.43
C GLU A 223 -1.45 19.57 -7.35
N GLY A 224 -0.28 19.07 -7.73
CA GLY A 224 0.67 18.39 -6.86
C GLY A 224 1.20 19.29 -5.74
N ALA A 225 1.35 18.71 -4.55
CA ALA A 225 1.84 19.43 -3.37
C ALA A 225 3.29 19.92 -3.57
N LEU A 226 3.58 21.12 -3.07
CA LEU A 226 4.95 21.65 -3.01
C LEU A 226 5.79 20.82 -2.03
N VAL A 227 7.01 20.49 -2.44
CA VAL A 227 7.96 19.72 -1.64
C VAL A 227 9.28 20.45 -1.58
N ASP A 228 9.78 20.61 -0.36
CA ASP A 228 11.18 20.96 -0.14
C ASP A 228 12.04 19.70 -0.33
N VAL A 229 12.64 19.58 -1.51
CA VAL A 229 13.62 18.53 -1.77
C VAL A 229 14.97 19.06 -1.30
N THR A 230 15.33 18.73 -0.07
CA THR A 230 16.69 18.99 0.42
C THR A 230 17.69 18.28 -0.49
N ASN A 231 18.69 19.01 -1.01
CA ASN A 231 19.71 18.54 -1.96
C ASN A 231 20.72 17.51 -1.37
N SER A 232 20.25 16.57 -0.55
CA SER A 232 21.05 15.46 -0.04
C SER A 232 20.88 14.25 -0.97
N PRO A 233 21.92 13.84 -1.72
CA PRO A 233 21.81 12.70 -2.62
C PRO A 233 21.40 11.44 -1.86
N SER A 234 20.49 10.67 -2.47
CA SER A 234 20.13 9.36 -1.92
C SER A 234 21.34 8.43 -2.02
N GLY A 235 21.82 7.91 -0.90
CA GLY A 235 23.02 7.08 -0.83
C GLY A 235 24.35 7.81 -0.57
N ASP A 236 24.35 9.12 -0.28
CA ASP A 236 25.58 9.83 0.11
C ASP A 236 26.11 9.29 1.47
N PRO A 237 27.37 8.83 1.56
CA PRO A 237 27.98 8.47 2.85
C PRO A 237 27.98 9.61 3.88
N ALA A 238 27.78 10.87 3.48
CA ALA A 238 27.62 11.99 4.39
C ALA A 238 26.47 11.82 5.41
N GLY A 239 25.42 11.08 5.04
CA GLY A 239 24.31 10.75 5.95
C GLY A 239 24.29 9.30 6.45
N ALA A 240 25.24 8.48 6.00
CA ALA A 240 25.38 7.11 6.49
C ALA A 240 25.78 7.06 7.97
N PRO A 241 25.25 6.12 8.76
CA PRO A 241 25.61 6.00 10.17
C PRO A 241 27.11 5.72 10.34
N GLY A 242 27.73 6.43 11.28
CA GLY A 242 29.07 6.08 11.74
C GLY A 242 29.08 4.81 12.58
N ASN A 243 30.26 4.23 12.82
CA ASN A 243 30.41 2.97 13.56
C ASN A 243 29.75 2.99 14.97
N LEU A 244 29.83 4.10 15.72
CA LEU A 244 29.18 4.20 17.04
C LEU A 244 27.64 4.19 16.93
N ALA A 245 27.10 4.86 15.90
CA ALA A 245 25.67 4.83 15.63
C ALA A 245 25.22 3.41 15.24
N MET A 246 26.04 2.68 14.47
CA MET A 246 25.79 1.28 14.13
C MET A 246 25.75 0.35 15.35
N LEU A 247 26.60 0.55 16.35
CA LEU A 247 26.53 -0.24 17.59
C LEU A 247 25.19 -0.02 18.32
N ARG A 248 24.71 1.23 18.40
CA ARG A 248 23.40 1.55 18.98
C ARG A 248 22.25 0.99 18.14
N ALA A 249 22.38 1.03 16.82
CA ALA A 249 21.40 0.44 15.91
C ALA A 249 21.31 -1.08 16.12
N GLY A 250 22.46 -1.76 16.16
CA GLY A 250 22.55 -3.21 16.39
C GLY A 250 21.91 -3.64 17.71
N THR A 251 22.15 -2.92 18.80
CA THR A 251 21.55 -3.25 20.11
C THR A 251 20.03 -3.11 20.10
N ARG A 252 19.49 -2.07 19.44
CA ARG A 252 18.03 -1.89 19.26
C ARG A 252 17.42 -3.04 18.46
N LEU A 253 18.02 -3.40 17.33
CA LEU A 253 17.53 -4.48 16.47
C LEU A 253 17.56 -5.84 17.18
N VAL A 254 18.66 -6.16 17.88
CA VAL A 254 18.79 -7.40 18.67
C VAL A 254 17.74 -7.47 19.78
N ARG A 255 17.55 -6.37 20.54
CA ARG A 255 16.52 -6.30 21.60
C ARG A 255 15.11 -6.51 21.03
N ARG A 256 14.80 -5.89 19.89
CA ARG A 256 13.50 -6.05 19.22
C ARG A 256 13.29 -7.49 18.74
N TYR A 257 14.30 -8.07 18.11
CA TYR A 257 14.23 -9.46 17.65
C TYR A 257 14.03 -10.43 18.82
N ALA A 258 14.78 -10.26 19.92
CA ALA A 258 14.62 -11.05 21.12
C ALA A 258 13.20 -10.90 21.70
N SER A 259 12.70 -9.67 21.85
CA SER A 259 11.34 -9.41 22.35
C SER A 259 10.27 -10.07 21.49
N ASP A 260 10.34 -9.95 20.16
CA ASP A 260 9.38 -10.60 19.26
C ASP A 260 9.45 -12.14 19.37
N ARG A 261 10.65 -12.71 19.49
CA ARG A 261 10.84 -14.16 19.63
C ARG A 261 10.25 -14.67 20.94
N TRP A 262 10.43 -13.92 22.02
CA TRP A 262 9.86 -14.21 23.34
C TRP A 262 8.33 -14.14 23.30
N MET A 263 7.76 -13.10 22.69
CA MET A 263 6.31 -12.97 22.53
C MET A 263 5.72 -14.13 21.71
N ARG A 264 6.35 -14.52 20.60
CA ARG A 264 5.92 -15.67 19.78
C ARG A 264 6.07 -17.01 20.51
N ALA A 265 7.00 -17.12 21.46
CA ALA A 265 7.16 -18.33 22.27
C ALA A 265 6.05 -18.46 23.31
N LEU A 266 5.65 -17.35 23.93
CA LEU A 266 4.64 -17.34 25.00
C LEU A 266 3.19 -17.32 24.49
N TYR A 267 2.95 -16.65 23.37
CA TYR A 267 1.61 -16.37 22.86
C TYR A 267 1.40 -16.93 21.45
N ARG A 268 0.16 -17.36 21.17
CA ARG A 268 -0.39 -17.54 19.83
C ARG A 268 -1.26 -16.32 19.53
N GLU A 269 -1.09 -15.77 18.35
CA GLU A 269 -2.00 -14.73 17.84
C GLU A 269 -3.11 -15.40 17.03
N GLN A 270 -4.34 -14.94 17.20
CA GLN A 270 -5.55 -15.50 16.59
C GLN A 270 -6.56 -14.37 16.38
N TRP A 271 -7.12 -14.25 15.17
CA TRP A 271 -8.25 -13.34 14.95
C TRP A 271 -9.51 -13.91 15.58
N ALA A 272 -10.26 -13.04 16.25
CA ALA A 272 -11.55 -13.34 16.85
C ALA A 272 -12.52 -12.21 16.55
N LEU A 273 -13.82 -12.52 16.46
CA LEU A 273 -14.82 -11.48 16.25
C LEU A 273 -15.23 -10.87 17.58
N ALA A 274 -15.64 -9.61 17.54
CA ALA A 274 -16.21 -8.91 18.66
C ALA A 274 -17.38 -8.06 18.17
N TYR A 275 -18.48 -8.04 18.90
CA TYR A 275 -19.63 -7.21 18.54
C TYR A 275 -20.14 -6.42 19.74
N GLN A 276 -20.80 -5.32 19.43
CA GLN A 276 -21.45 -4.46 20.40
C GLN A 276 -22.83 -4.07 19.88
N ARG A 277 -23.81 -4.05 20.78
CA ARG A 277 -25.14 -3.57 20.49
C ARG A 277 -25.32 -2.14 20.98
N GLY A 278 -25.77 -1.31 20.08
CA GLY A 278 -26.18 0.07 20.30
C GLY A 278 -27.53 0.18 20.98
N ARG A 279 -28.00 1.41 21.14
CA ARG A 279 -29.40 1.74 21.44
C ARG A 279 -29.86 2.84 20.50
N ASN A 280 -31.06 2.70 19.93
CA ASN A 280 -31.72 3.71 19.11
C ASN A 280 -30.89 4.17 17.89
N GLY A 281 -30.31 3.24 17.12
CA GLY A 281 -29.58 3.58 15.91
C GLY A 281 -28.18 4.14 16.12
N ARG A 282 -27.63 4.10 17.35
CA ARG A 282 -26.31 4.66 17.67
C ARG A 282 -25.33 3.61 18.20
N PRO A 283 -24.14 3.46 17.58
CA PRO A 283 -23.04 2.69 18.15
C PRO A 283 -22.71 3.21 19.56
N VAL A 284 -22.62 2.30 20.53
CA VAL A 284 -22.32 2.65 21.92
C VAL A 284 -20.80 2.71 22.10
N THR A 285 -20.32 3.57 22.99
CA THR A 285 -18.95 3.50 23.51
C THR A 285 -18.92 2.52 24.68
N GLY A 286 -18.25 1.37 24.54
CA GLY A 286 -18.26 0.33 25.58
C GLY A 286 -17.49 -0.94 25.19
N PRO A 287 -17.47 -1.96 26.08
CA PRO A 287 -16.83 -3.24 25.80
C PRO A 287 -17.54 -4.00 24.68
N PHE A 288 -16.77 -4.66 23.82
CA PHE A 288 -17.29 -5.60 22.85
C PHE A 288 -17.48 -6.98 23.49
N GLN A 289 -18.59 -7.63 23.16
CA GLN A 289 -18.80 -9.05 23.43
C GLN A 289 -17.99 -9.88 22.42
N THR A 290 -17.18 -10.80 22.93
CA THR A 290 -16.25 -11.59 22.14
C THR A 290 -16.90 -12.88 21.62
N LEU A 291 -16.70 -13.17 20.33
CA LEU A 291 -16.96 -14.47 19.72
C LEU A 291 -15.61 -15.13 19.42
N MET A 292 -15.16 -15.99 20.34
CA MET A 292 -13.83 -16.60 20.27
C MET A 292 -13.85 -17.89 19.44
N PRO A 293 -13.02 -18.01 18.38
CA PRO A 293 -12.91 -19.26 17.64
C PRO A 293 -12.22 -20.37 18.45
N PRO A 294 -12.46 -21.64 18.07
CA PRO A 294 -11.62 -22.77 18.46
C PRO A 294 -10.13 -22.52 18.17
N ARG A 295 -9.23 -23.19 18.90
CA ARG A 295 -7.77 -22.94 18.85
C ARG A 295 -7.09 -23.32 17.53
N ASP A 296 -7.75 -24.10 16.69
CA ASP A 296 -7.26 -24.64 15.42
C ASP A 296 -7.55 -23.72 14.23
N ARG A 297 -8.22 -22.57 14.43
CA ARG A 297 -8.67 -21.67 13.36
C ARG A 297 -8.67 -20.21 13.77
N TYR A 298 -8.98 -19.29 12.87
CA TYR A 298 -9.37 -17.92 13.24
C TYR A 298 -10.70 -17.53 12.59
N TRP A 299 -11.32 -16.47 13.11
CA TRP A 299 -12.43 -15.77 12.46
C TRP A 299 -12.08 -14.30 12.22
N ALA A 300 -12.29 -13.81 10.99
CA ALA A 300 -11.90 -12.47 10.56
C ALA A 300 -12.90 -11.91 9.53
N ASP A 301 -12.77 -10.62 9.19
CA ASP A 301 -13.57 -9.93 8.20
C ASP A 301 -15.10 -10.07 8.38
N PRO A 302 -15.68 -9.69 9.54
CA PRO A 302 -17.12 -9.83 9.79
C PRO A 302 -17.96 -8.80 9.03
N PHE A 303 -18.93 -9.28 8.25
CA PHE A 303 -19.96 -8.50 7.55
C PHE A 303 -21.36 -8.83 8.09
N PRO A 304 -21.89 -8.01 9.02
CA PRO A 304 -23.23 -8.18 9.55
C PRO A 304 -24.31 -7.70 8.56
N ILE A 305 -25.42 -8.43 8.52
CA ILE A 305 -26.68 -8.07 7.86
C ILE A 305 -27.80 -8.24 8.87
N GLN A 306 -28.66 -7.24 9.01
CA GLN A 306 -29.86 -7.33 9.84
C GLN A 306 -31.05 -7.77 9.00
N VAL A 307 -31.75 -8.82 9.43
CA VAL A 307 -33.04 -9.25 8.87
C VAL A 307 -34.00 -9.50 10.03
N GLY A 308 -35.03 -8.67 10.14
CA GLY A 308 -35.90 -8.68 11.32
C GLY A 308 -35.15 -8.30 12.59
N SER A 309 -35.29 -9.11 13.64
CA SER A 309 -34.56 -8.97 14.92
C SER A 309 -33.15 -9.53 14.90
N ASP A 310 -32.81 -10.32 13.88
CA ASP A 310 -31.64 -11.18 13.91
C ASP A 310 -30.50 -10.57 13.09
N TYR A 311 -29.29 -10.84 13.55
CA TYR A 311 -28.08 -10.41 12.87
C TYR A 311 -27.32 -11.62 12.30
N TYR A 312 -27.11 -11.58 10.99
CA TYR A 312 -26.38 -12.58 10.21
C TYR A 312 -24.97 -12.06 9.93
N ILE A 313 -23.97 -12.58 10.63
CA ILE A 313 -22.57 -12.17 10.51
C ILE A 313 -21.85 -13.14 9.58
N PHE A 314 -21.64 -12.74 8.33
CA PHE A 314 -20.79 -13.46 7.39
C PHE A 314 -19.33 -13.15 7.71
N HIS A 315 -18.46 -14.15 7.78
CA HIS A 315 -17.06 -13.93 8.11
C HIS A 315 -16.15 -15.01 7.52
N GLU A 316 -14.86 -14.70 7.45
CA GLU A 316 -13.83 -15.68 7.11
C GLU A 316 -13.65 -16.67 8.28
N GLU A 317 -13.47 -17.94 7.94
CA GLU A 317 -12.85 -18.95 8.79
C GLU A 317 -11.63 -19.54 8.09
N LEU A 318 -10.46 -19.40 8.72
CA LEU A 318 -9.24 -20.07 8.27
C LEU A 318 -8.84 -21.17 9.23
N LEU A 319 -8.73 -22.39 8.74
CA LEU A 319 -8.17 -23.52 9.49
C LEU A 319 -6.63 -23.47 9.43
N PHE A 320 -5.97 -23.50 10.59
CA PHE A 320 -4.51 -23.45 10.66
C PHE A 320 -3.82 -24.67 10.06
N SER A 321 -4.51 -25.81 10.01
CA SER A 321 -3.99 -27.06 9.43
C SER A 321 -3.83 -26.97 7.91
N THR A 322 -4.72 -26.23 7.23
CA THR A 322 -4.74 -26.12 5.76
C THR A 322 -4.24 -24.75 5.27
N GLY A 323 -4.29 -23.72 6.11
CA GLY A 323 -4.01 -22.34 5.69
C GLY A 323 -5.05 -21.77 4.71
N LYS A 324 -6.22 -22.43 4.57
CA LYS A 324 -7.28 -22.05 3.64
C LYS A 324 -8.41 -21.34 4.38
N GLY A 325 -8.78 -20.16 3.89
CA GLY A 325 -9.96 -19.40 4.31
C GLY A 325 -11.21 -19.84 3.56
N SER A 326 -12.34 -19.89 4.25
CA SER A 326 -13.68 -20.16 3.70
C SER A 326 -14.67 -19.17 4.31
N ILE A 327 -15.83 -18.97 3.67
CA ILE A 327 -16.85 -18.08 4.22
C ILE A 327 -17.84 -18.89 5.05
N VAL A 328 -18.06 -18.46 6.28
CA VAL A 328 -19.02 -19.02 7.22
C VAL A 328 -19.97 -17.95 7.75
N LEU A 329 -21.03 -18.36 8.43
CA LEU A 329 -22.08 -17.50 8.99
C LEU A 329 -22.28 -17.78 10.46
N THR A 330 -22.29 -16.73 11.28
CA THR A 330 -22.75 -16.78 12.67
C THR A 330 -24.02 -15.94 12.83
N VAL A 331 -25.06 -16.49 13.45
CA VAL A 331 -26.32 -15.78 13.73
C VAL A 331 -26.37 -15.36 15.19
N VAL A 332 -26.65 -14.08 15.43
CA VAL A 332 -26.75 -13.48 16.77
C VAL A 332 -28.14 -12.89 16.97
N ASP A 333 -28.82 -13.33 18.03
CA ASP A 333 -30.14 -12.83 18.46
C ASP A 333 -30.03 -12.06 19.78
N ASP A 334 -31.17 -11.66 20.36
CA ASP A 334 -31.23 -10.94 21.64
C ASP A 334 -30.65 -11.70 22.84
N ARG A 335 -30.44 -13.01 22.72
CA ARG A 335 -29.85 -13.87 23.75
C ARG A 335 -28.35 -14.15 23.51
N GLY A 336 -27.81 -13.73 22.37
CA GLY A 336 -26.41 -13.90 21.99
C GLY A 336 -26.24 -14.76 20.74
N SER A 337 -25.10 -15.46 20.61
CA SER A 337 -24.88 -16.35 19.46
C SER A 337 -25.78 -17.59 19.56
N LEU A 338 -26.56 -17.86 18.52
CA LEU A 338 -27.55 -18.95 18.51
C LEU A 338 -26.91 -20.35 18.36
N ALA A 339 -25.84 -20.47 17.58
CA ALA A 339 -25.15 -21.73 17.26
C ALA A 339 -23.68 -21.48 16.84
N GLY A 340 -22.95 -22.56 16.53
CA GLY A 340 -21.65 -22.47 15.87
C GLY A 340 -21.75 -22.03 14.40
N PRO A 341 -20.65 -21.58 13.77
CA PRO A 341 -20.69 -21.07 12.40
C PRO A 341 -21.17 -22.10 11.39
N VAL A 342 -21.99 -21.66 10.42
CA VAL A 342 -22.51 -22.47 9.32
C VAL A 342 -21.69 -22.18 8.06
N PRO A 343 -21.18 -23.19 7.33
CA PRO A 343 -20.52 -22.97 6.04
C PRO A 343 -21.43 -22.27 5.02
N VAL A 344 -20.90 -21.27 4.32
CA VAL A 344 -21.64 -20.47 3.32
C VAL A 344 -21.05 -20.62 1.93
N LEU A 345 -19.73 -20.48 1.81
CA LEU A 345 -19.02 -20.59 0.53
C LEU A 345 -17.65 -21.23 0.75
N GLU A 346 -17.43 -22.37 0.09
CA GLU A 346 -16.15 -23.07 0.08
C GLU A 346 -15.67 -23.29 -1.35
N LYS A 347 -14.37 -23.06 -1.56
CA LYS A 347 -13.67 -23.27 -2.83
C LYS A 347 -12.37 -24.03 -2.60
N GLU A 348 -11.73 -24.43 -3.69
CA GLU A 348 -10.39 -25.02 -3.68
C GLU A 348 -9.31 -23.98 -3.33
N TYR A 349 -9.62 -22.70 -3.54
CA TYR A 349 -8.77 -21.56 -3.20
C TYR A 349 -9.27 -20.80 -1.97
N HIS A 350 -8.40 -19.93 -1.43
CA HIS A 350 -8.67 -19.12 -0.25
C HIS A 350 -9.75 -18.05 -0.54
N LEU A 351 -10.70 -17.91 0.38
CA LEU A 351 -11.73 -16.87 0.40
C LEU A 351 -11.66 -16.08 1.70
N SER A 352 -11.82 -14.75 1.63
CA SER A 352 -11.93 -13.85 2.78
C SER A 352 -12.85 -12.68 2.46
N TYR A 353 -12.98 -11.70 3.36
CA TYR A 353 -13.72 -10.45 3.14
C TYR A 353 -15.10 -10.62 2.46
N PRO A 354 -16.05 -11.34 3.08
CA PRO A 354 -17.35 -11.66 2.46
C PRO A 354 -18.28 -10.44 2.44
N PHE A 355 -17.99 -9.45 1.59
CA PHE A 355 -18.80 -8.24 1.51
C PHE A 355 -20.21 -8.57 1.00
N VAL A 356 -21.21 -8.55 1.90
CA VAL A 356 -22.62 -8.81 1.57
C VAL A 356 -23.39 -7.50 1.42
N PHE A 357 -24.27 -7.36 0.44
CA PHE A 357 -25.16 -6.19 0.28
C PHE A 357 -26.51 -6.57 -0.34
N GLN A 358 -27.49 -5.66 -0.22
CA GLN A 358 -28.79 -5.81 -0.84
C GLN A 358 -28.89 -4.91 -2.08
N TRP A 359 -29.48 -5.43 -3.15
CA TRP A 359 -29.81 -4.66 -4.36
C TRP A 359 -31.03 -5.27 -5.04
N GLU A 360 -32.01 -4.44 -5.41
CA GLU A 360 -33.27 -4.86 -6.04
C GLU A 360 -34.04 -5.97 -5.28
N GLY A 361 -33.92 -6.00 -3.95
CA GLY A 361 -34.59 -6.99 -3.08
C GLY A 361 -33.85 -8.32 -2.94
N ASP A 362 -32.73 -8.50 -3.64
CA ASP A 362 -31.87 -9.67 -3.54
C ASP A 362 -30.61 -9.39 -2.70
N PHE A 363 -30.02 -10.46 -2.16
CA PHE A 363 -28.72 -10.41 -1.49
C PHE A 363 -27.58 -10.81 -2.42
N PHE A 364 -26.50 -10.03 -2.40
CA PHE A 364 -25.29 -10.26 -3.16
C PHE A 364 -24.06 -10.32 -2.25
N MET A 365 -23.04 -11.05 -2.66
CA MET A 365 -21.76 -11.18 -1.95
C MET A 365 -20.59 -11.02 -2.91
N THR A 366 -19.59 -10.22 -2.53
CA THR A 366 -18.34 -10.03 -3.27
C THR A 366 -17.17 -10.40 -2.36
N PRO A 367 -16.81 -11.69 -2.25
CA PRO A 367 -15.67 -12.10 -1.42
C PRO A 367 -14.35 -11.66 -2.04
N GLN A 368 -13.31 -11.49 -1.23
CA GLN A 368 -11.94 -11.53 -1.74
C GLN A 368 -11.60 -12.97 -2.12
N THR A 369 -11.09 -13.15 -3.33
CA THR A 369 -10.68 -14.46 -3.85
C THR A 369 -9.19 -14.47 -4.19
N ALA A 370 -8.60 -15.67 -4.21
CA ALA A 370 -7.25 -15.87 -4.75
C ALA A 370 -7.25 -16.15 -6.28
N SER A 371 -8.38 -15.93 -6.99
CA SER A 371 -8.58 -16.32 -8.40
C SER A 371 -8.17 -15.26 -9.44
N HIS A 372 -7.48 -14.17 -9.05
CA HIS A 372 -7.16 -13.03 -9.94
C HIS A 372 -8.40 -12.40 -10.61
N GLU A 373 -9.55 -12.55 -9.95
CA GLU A 373 -10.87 -12.11 -10.39
C GLU A 373 -11.61 -11.45 -9.23
N VAL A 374 -12.52 -10.53 -9.54
CA VAL A 374 -13.52 -10.07 -8.58
C VAL A 374 -14.83 -10.77 -8.90
N GLU A 375 -15.26 -11.68 -8.03
CA GLU A 375 -16.45 -12.50 -8.23
C GLU A 375 -17.66 -11.91 -7.49
N LEU A 376 -18.83 -11.91 -8.14
CA LEU A 376 -20.12 -11.55 -7.55
C LEU A 376 -21.00 -12.78 -7.43
N TYR A 377 -21.47 -13.05 -6.22
CA TYR A 377 -22.40 -14.11 -5.91
C TYR A 377 -23.79 -13.54 -5.61
N ARG A 378 -24.84 -14.23 -6.04
CA ARG A 378 -26.23 -13.96 -5.67
C ARG A 378 -26.73 -15.02 -4.71
N CYS A 379 -27.43 -14.60 -3.66
CA CYS A 379 -28.08 -15.50 -2.74
C CYS A 379 -29.34 -16.08 -3.39
N VAL A 380 -29.45 -17.41 -3.45
CA VAL A 380 -30.64 -18.10 -3.97
C VAL A 380 -31.57 -18.58 -2.86
N ASN A 381 -31.04 -18.74 -1.64
CA ASN A 381 -31.82 -19.02 -0.45
C ASN A 381 -31.07 -18.44 0.76
N PHE A 382 -31.56 -17.32 1.27
CA PHE A 382 -30.92 -16.60 2.36
C PHE A 382 -31.06 -17.40 3.68
N PRO A 383 -29.99 -17.49 4.50
CA PRO A 383 -28.68 -16.85 4.34
C PRO A 383 -27.58 -17.73 3.72
N SER A 384 -27.85 -19.02 3.47
CA SER A 384 -26.78 -20.03 3.32
C SER A 384 -26.47 -20.45 1.90
N ARG A 385 -27.36 -20.27 0.91
CA ARG A 385 -27.14 -20.77 -0.45
C ARG A 385 -26.85 -19.65 -1.42
N TRP A 386 -25.65 -19.68 -2.01
CA TRP A 386 -25.15 -18.68 -2.94
C TRP A 386 -24.73 -19.33 -4.26
N ARG A 387 -24.89 -18.60 -5.36
CA ARG A 387 -24.40 -19.00 -6.69
C ARG A 387 -23.54 -17.88 -7.27
N LEU A 388 -22.52 -18.23 -8.05
CA LEU A 388 -21.78 -17.25 -8.83
C LEU A 388 -22.74 -16.62 -9.85
N GLU A 389 -22.87 -15.31 -9.82
CA GLU A 389 -23.73 -14.53 -10.71
C GLU A 389 -22.91 -13.90 -11.84
N ARG A 390 -21.71 -13.36 -11.53
CA ARG A 390 -20.85 -12.70 -12.52
C ARG A 390 -19.39 -12.60 -12.05
N VAL A 391 -18.44 -12.58 -13.00
CA VAL A 391 -17.08 -12.07 -12.76
C VAL A 391 -17.06 -10.59 -13.13
N LEU A 392 -16.85 -9.71 -12.14
CA LEU A 392 -16.91 -8.26 -12.27
C LEU A 392 -15.64 -7.67 -12.90
N LEU A 393 -14.48 -8.20 -12.54
CA LEU A 393 -13.17 -7.82 -13.05
C LEU A 393 -12.34 -9.09 -13.24
N SER A 394 -11.56 -9.17 -14.32
CA SER A 394 -10.70 -10.31 -14.65
C SER A 394 -9.26 -9.87 -14.92
N GLY A 395 -8.29 -10.70 -14.57
CA GLY A 395 -6.86 -10.42 -14.82
C GLY A 395 -6.28 -9.37 -13.87
N LEU A 396 -6.93 -9.14 -12.73
CA LEU A 396 -6.52 -8.19 -11.71
C LEU A 396 -6.58 -8.86 -10.33
N THR A 397 -5.46 -8.91 -9.63
CA THR A 397 -5.45 -9.31 -8.22
C THR A 397 -5.99 -8.15 -7.37
N ALA A 398 -7.26 -8.24 -7.00
CA ALA A 398 -7.93 -7.27 -6.15
C ALA A 398 -8.15 -7.86 -4.75
N PHE A 399 -7.89 -7.04 -3.73
CA PHE A 399 -8.09 -7.35 -2.33
C PHE A 399 -9.22 -6.49 -1.77
N ASP A 400 -10.01 -7.09 -0.89
CA ASP A 400 -11.14 -6.49 -0.18
C ASP A 400 -12.13 -5.71 -1.08
N PRO A 401 -12.67 -6.33 -2.15
CA PRO A 401 -13.56 -5.65 -3.07
C PRO A 401 -14.83 -5.15 -2.35
N THR A 402 -15.02 -3.84 -2.34
CA THR A 402 -16.05 -3.15 -1.56
C THR A 402 -16.94 -2.32 -2.50
N PRO A 403 -18.01 -2.91 -3.06
CA PRO A 403 -19.00 -2.19 -3.85
C PRO A 403 -19.88 -1.29 -2.96
N ALA A 404 -20.12 -0.05 -3.41
CA ALA A 404 -20.97 0.90 -2.71
C ALA A 404 -21.70 1.81 -3.72
N PHE A 405 -22.97 2.11 -3.45
CA PHE A 405 -23.71 3.12 -4.19
C PHE A 405 -23.53 4.47 -3.50
N LEU A 406 -22.77 5.37 -4.13
CA LEU A 406 -22.38 6.67 -3.56
C LEU A 406 -22.58 7.75 -4.62
N PHE A 407 -23.15 8.88 -4.20
CA PHE A 407 -23.36 10.05 -5.08
C PHE A 407 -24.06 9.70 -6.41
N GLY A 408 -25.05 8.80 -6.37
CA GLY A 408 -25.86 8.42 -7.53
C GLY A 408 -25.21 7.41 -8.48
N ARG A 409 -24.06 6.81 -8.12
CA ARG A 409 -23.33 5.85 -8.96
C ARG A 409 -22.81 4.67 -8.14
N TRP A 410 -22.63 3.51 -8.78
CA TRP A 410 -21.92 2.39 -8.17
C TRP A 410 -20.41 2.58 -8.27
N TRP A 411 -19.74 2.36 -7.15
CA TRP A 411 -18.30 2.41 -7.00
C TRP A 411 -17.80 1.08 -6.43
N LEU A 412 -16.64 0.62 -6.89
CA LEU A 412 -15.94 -0.54 -6.37
C LEU A 412 -14.57 -0.10 -5.87
N PHE A 413 -14.38 -0.18 -4.55
CA PHE A 413 -13.12 0.10 -3.88
C PHE A 413 -12.37 -1.21 -3.70
N ALA A 414 -11.12 -1.29 -4.11
CA ALA A 414 -10.28 -2.44 -3.87
C ALA A 414 -8.81 -2.04 -3.81
N THR A 415 -8.01 -2.73 -3.00
CA THR A 415 -6.57 -2.67 -3.21
C THR A 415 -6.22 -3.55 -4.38
N ALA A 416 -5.38 -3.10 -5.33
CA ALA A 416 -5.00 -3.93 -6.46
C ALA A 416 -3.49 -3.95 -6.68
N LEU A 417 -2.97 -5.09 -7.13
CA LEU A 417 -1.59 -5.21 -7.57
C LEU A 417 -1.49 -4.81 -9.04
N THR A 418 -0.78 -3.72 -9.33
CA THR A 418 -0.46 -3.29 -10.70
C THR A 418 1.04 -3.40 -10.96
N TYR A 419 1.44 -3.75 -12.19
CA TYR A 419 2.84 -3.74 -12.66
C TYR A 419 3.85 -4.67 -11.96
N GLY A 420 3.54 -5.96 -11.78
CA GLY A 420 4.54 -6.96 -11.39
C GLY A 420 5.23 -6.70 -10.04
N THR A 421 4.74 -5.74 -9.25
CA THR A 421 5.27 -5.41 -7.93
C THR A 421 4.82 -6.48 -6.95
N ALA A 422 5.79 -7.21 -6.41
CA ALA A 422 5.53 -8.15 -5.34
C ALA A 422 5.06 -7.41 -4.08
N GLY A 423 3.82 -7.65 -3.65
CA GLY A 423 3.44 -7.57 -2.23
C GLY A 423 2.96 -6.23 -1.68
N THR A 424 2.32 -5.37 -2.48
CA THR A 424 1.82 -4.06 -1.99
C THR A 424 0.31 -4.12 -1.74
N HIS A 425 -0.08 -4.32 -0.47
CA HIS A 425 -1.48 -4.26 -0.02
C HIS A 425 -1.96 -2.82 0.26
N ASP A 426 -1.38 -1.83 -0.39
CA ASP A 426 -1.46 -0.43 0.02
C ASP A 426 -1.73 0.55 -1.14
N GLU A 427 -2.14 0.07 -2.32
CA GLU A 427 -2.62 0.88 -3.45
C GLU A 427 -4.13 0.72 -3.66
N LEU A 428 -4.90 1.74 -3.26
CA LEU A 428 -6.35 1.79 -3.45
C LEU A 428 -6.68 2.14 -4.90
N HIS A 429 -7.52 1.31 -5.51
CA HIS A 429 -8.08 1.49 -6.84
C HIS A 429 -9.59 1.65 -6.75
N LEU A 430 -10.13 2.47 -7.65
CA LEU A 430 -11.55 2.71 -7.82
C LEU A 430 -12.00 2.31 -9.21
N PHE A 431 -13.19 1.74 -9.26
CA PHE A 431 -13.92 1.50 -10.49
C PHE A 431 -15.34 2.00 -10.31
N TYR A 432 -16.01 2.36 -11.40
CA TYR A 432 -17.37 2.84 -11.36
C TYR A 432 -18.26 2.18 -12.42
N ALA A 433 -19.55 2.10 -12.12
CA ALA A 433 -20.55 1.48 -12.99
C ALA A 433 -21.94 2.09 -12.75
N ASP A 434 -22.87 1.83 -13.65
CA ASP A 434 -24.28 2.22 -13.48
C ASP A 434 -25.06 1.19 -12.64
N SER A 435 -24.55 -0.03 -12.51
CA SER A 435 -25.15 -1.12 -11.72
C SER A 435 -24.05 -1.92 -10.99
N PRO A 436 -24.37 -2.65 -9.90
CA PRO A 436 -23.37 -3.47 -9.21
C PRO A 436 -22.93 -4.67 -10.06
N LEU A 437 -23.65 -4.97 -11.14
CA LEU A 437 -23.31 -6.00 -12.12
C LEU A 437 -22.27 -5.52 -13.15
N GLY A 438 -21.87 -4.24 -13.12
CA GLY A 438 -20.98 -3.63 -14.09
C GLY A 438 -21.68 -3.27 -15.42
N PRO A 439 -20.92 -3.09 -16.51
CA PRO A 439 -19.46 -3.18 -16.57
C PRO A 439 -18.79 -2.11 -15.70
N TRP A 440 -17.64 -2.46 -15.12
CA TRP A 440 -16.87 -1.58 -14.24
C TRP A 440 -15.79 -0.85 -15.05
N THR A 441 -15.79 0.47 -15.01
CA THR A 441 -14.77 1.33 -15.65
C THR A 441 -13.74 1.76 -14.62
N PRO A 442 -12.43 1.60 -14.87
CA PRO A 442 -11.40 2.09 -13.94
C PRO A 442 -11.42 3.62 -13.85
N HIS A 443 -11.18 4.14 -12.66
CA HIS A 443 -10.98 5.57 -12.45
C HIS A 443 -9.66 6.02 -13.09
N CYS A 444 -9.66 7.19 -13.74
CA CYS A 444 -8.50 7.74 -14.47
C CYS A 444 -7.24 7.96 -13.61
N ASN A 445 -7.40 8.13 -12.30
CA ASN A 445 -6.31 8.42 -11.36
C ASN A 445 -5.85 7.17 -10.59
N ASN A 446 -6.23 5.96 -11.04
CA ASN A 446 -5.76 4.72 -10.41
C ASN A 446 -4.22 4.56 -10.51
N PRO A 447 -3.54 4.13 -9.43
CA PRO A 447 -4.04 4.00 -8.06
C PRO A 447 -4.33 5.37 -7.43
N ILE A 448 -5.51 5.51 -6.84
CA ILE A 448 -6.01 6.75 -6.26
C ILE A 448 -5.26 7.15 -4.99
N LYS A 449 -4.78 6.15 -4.26
CA LYS A 449 -4.01 6.34 -3.02
C LYS A 449 -3.01 5.23 -2.88
N SER A 450 -1.80 5.59 -2.46
CA SER A 450 -0.72 4.66 -2.13
C SER A 450 -0.26 4.90 -0.69
N ASP A 451 -0.99 4.35 0.28
CA ASP A 451 -0.72 4.59 1.70
C ASP A 451 -1.14 3.40 2.56
N VAL A 452 -0.15 2.69 3.13
CA VAL A 452 -0.38 1.51 3.97
C VAL A 452 -1.23 1.80 5.22
N ARG A 453 -1.40 3.07 5.59
CA ARG A 453 -2.18 3.50 6.77
C ARG A 453 -3.67 3.63 6.48
N SER A 454 -4.06 3.73 5.20
CA SER A 454 -5.45 4.03 4.84
C SER A 454 -5.89 3.57 3.45
N ALA A 455 -5.08 2.86 2.66
CA ALA A 455 -5.51 2.43 1.32
C ALA A 455 -6.48 1.24 1.37
N ARG A 456 -6.08 0.16 2.07
CA ARG A 456 -6.80 -1.12 2.07
C ARG A 456 -8.19 -1.01 2.72
N PRO A 457 -9.29 -1.44 2.06
CA PRO A 457 -10.61 -1.43 2.68
C PRO A 457 -10.67 -2.23 4.00
N ALA A 458 -11.49 -1.76 4.94
CA ALA A 458 -11.66 -2.39 6.26
C ALA A 458 -13.15 -2.58 6.61
N GLY A 459 -14.01 -2.78 5.62
CA GLY A 459 -15.45 -2.93 5.80
C GLY A 459 -16.29 -2.00 4.91
N ARG A 460 -17.57 -1.90 5.25
CA ARG A 460 -18.59 -1.16 4.54
C ARG A 460 -18.41 0.34 4.71
N ILE A 461 -18.51 1.06 3.58
CA ILE A 461 -18.70 2.52 3.57
C ILE A 461 -20.09 2.84 4.14
N PHE A 462 -20.13 3.62 5.21
CA PHE A 462 -21.38 3.96 5.90
C PHE A 462 -21.69 5.45 5.81
N GLU A 463 -22.98 5.78 5.87
CA GLU A 463 -23.46 7.15 5.89
C GLU A 463 -23.77 7.57 7.33
N SER A 464 -23.32 8.75 7.73
CA SER A 464 -23.72 9.42 8.97
C SER A 464 -23.83 10.92 8.70
N ASP A 465 -24.88 11.57 9.21
CA ASP A 465 -25.11 13.01 9.03
C ASP A 465 -24.98 13.49 7.57
N ARG A 466 -25.48 12.69 6.61
CA ARG A 466 -25.41 12.94 5.16
C ARG A 466 -23.98 13.02 4.60
N GLN A 467 -23.04 12.35 5.26
CA GLN A 467 -21.64 12.23 4.84
C GLN A 467 -21.27 10.75 4.78
N PHE A 468 -20.37 10.39 3.86
CA PHE A 468 -19.90 9.01 3.69
C PHE A 468 -18.53 8.82 4.35
N TYR A 469 -18.39 7.70 5.05
CA TYR A 469 -17.19 7.34 5.79
C TYR A 469 -16.70 5.96 5.34
N ARG A 470 -15.43 5.89 4.95
CA ARG A 470 -14.75 4.68 4.52
C ARG A 470 -13.81 4.18 5.61
N PRO A 471 -14.09 3.01 6.21
CA PRO A 471 -13.12 2.29 7.02
C PRO A 471 -11.97 1.80 6.13
N ALA A 472 -10.74 1.99 6.59
CA ALA A 472 -9.54 1.50 5.93
C ALA A 472 -8.54 0.92 6.94
N GLN A 473 -7.78 -0.10 6.54
CA GLN A 473 -6.79 -0.72 7.39
C GLN A 473 -5.55 0.18 7.50
N ASP A 474 -5.07 0.38 8.71
CA ASP A 474 -3.72 0.84 8.98
C ASP A 474 -2.83 -0.40 9.18
N CYS A 475 -2.05 -0.73 8.15
CA CYS A 475 -1.13 -1.85 8.15
C CYS A 475 0.32 -1.44 8.43
N SER A 476 0.58 -0.20 8.84
CA SER A 476 1.95 0.34 8.96
C SER A 476 2.78 -0.40 10.01
N LYS A 477 2.23 -0.63 11.20
CA LYS A 477 2.96 -1.37 12.27
C LYS A 477 3.00 -2.88 12.06
N ARG A 478 1.94 -3.42 11.45
CA ARG A 478 1.72 -4.82 11.11
C ARG A 478 0.42 -4.93 10.30
N TYR A 479 0.25 -6.03 9.58
CA TYR A 479 -1.05 -6.37 8.98
C TYR A 479 -2.18 -6.29 10.01
N GLY A 480 -3.21 -5.50 9.68
CA GLY A 480 -4.39 -5.31 10.52
C GLY A 480 -4.12 -4.63 11.87
N TYR A 481 -3.21 -3.67 11.94
CA TYR A 481 -2.89 -3.02 13.21
C TYR A 481 -4.07 -2.19 13.74
N ALA A 482 -4.66 -1.35 12.91
CA ALA A 482 -5.75 -0.45 13.28
C ALA A 482 -6.70 -0.21 12.10
N VAL A 483 -7.83 0.44 12.37
CA VAL A 483 -8.78 0.90 11.34
C VAL A 483 -8.85 2.42 11.36
N SER A 484 -8.49 3.05 10.26
CA SER A 484 -8.65 4.49 9.98
C SER A 484 -10.06 4.74 9.42
N ILE A 485 -10.77 5.74 9.95
CA ILE A 485 -12.08 6.16 9.44
C ILE A 485 -11.88 7.42 8.62
N ASN A 486 -12.18 7.35 7.32
CA ASN A 486 -11.95 8.44 6.38
C ASN A 486 -13.26 9.01 5.88
N ARG A 487 -13.50 10.30 6.04
CA ARG A 487 -14.64 10.98 5.41
C ARG A 487 -14.35 11.23 3.94
N ILE A 488 -15.20 10.73 3.05
CA ILE A 488 -15.11 10.99 1.61
C ILE A 488 -15.60 12.43 1.37
N VAL A 489 -14.72 13.30 0.90
CA VAL A 489 -15.02 14.72 0.66
C VAL A 489 -15.35 15.01 -0.80
N GLN A 490 -14.85 14.20 -1.73
CA GLN A 490 -15.15 14.28 -3.15
C GLN A 490 -15.01 12.89 -3.78
N LEU A 491 -15.95 12.53 -4.64
CA LEU A 491 -15.92 11.28 -5.41
C LEU A 491 -16.72 11.46 -6.71
N ASP A 492 -16.00 11.49 -7.82
CA ASP A 492 -16.50 11.56 -9.18
C ASP A 492 -15.52 10.83 -10.13
N PRO A 493 -15.85 10.59 -11.43
CA PRO A 493 -14.98 9.82 -12.33
C PRO A 493 -13.56 10.39 -12.54
N GLU A 494 -13.35 11.66 -12.20
CA GLU A 494 -12.11 12.41 -12.41
C GLU A 494 -11.37 12.67 -11.10
N THR A 495 -12.07 12.70 -9.95
CA THR A 495 -11.50 13.08 -8.67
C THR A 495 -11.98 12.21 -7.52
N TYR A 496 -11.03 11.84 -6.64
CA TYR A 496 -11.31 11.28 -5.33
C TYR A 496 -10.52 11.99 -4.24
N ARG A 497 -11.18 12.38 -3.16
CA ARG A 497 -10.55 12.95 -1.96
C ARG A 497 -11.23 12.43 -0.70
N GLU A 498 -10.42 12.14 0.31
CA GLU A 498 -10.88 11.77 1.65
C GLU A 498 -9.96 12.36 2.74
N VAL A 499 -10.47 12.47 3.96
CA VAL A 499 -9.72 12.94 5.13
C VAL A 499 -9.94 11.97 6.29
N GLU A 500 -8.87 11.54 6.95
CA GLU A 500 -8.95 10.74 8.19
C GLU A 500 -9.59 11.59 9.30
N VAL A 501 -10.66 11.09 9.93
CA VAL A 501 -11.42 11.80 10.98
C VAL A 501 -11.46 11.08 12.32
N ASP A 502 -11.15 9.79 12.34
CA ASP A 502 -11.08 8.97 13.56
C ASP A 502 -10.19 7.74 13.26
N LYS A 503 -9.70 7.09 14.31
CA LYS A 503 -8.89 5.86 14.20
C LYS A 503 -9.18 4.92 15.37
N ILE A 504 -9.51 3.68 15.03
CA ILE A 504 -9.72 2.58 15.98
C ILE A 504 -8.42 1.81 16.14
N VAL A 505 -7.83 1.85 17.32
CA VAL A 505 -6.55 1.19 17.64
C VAL A 505 -6.71 0.15 18.75
N PRO A 506 -5.79 -0.83 18.84
CA PRO A 506 -5.73 -1.73 20.00
C PRO A 506 -5.61 -0.93 21.29
N ASN A 507 -6.29 -1.36 22.36
CA ASN A 507 -6.44 -0.64 23.63
C ASN A 507 -5.16 -0.43 24.47
N GLY A 508 -3.98 -0.76 23.96
CA GLY A 508 -2.70 -0.69 24.67
C GLY A 508 -2.49 -1.82 25.68
N GLU A 509 -3.54 -2.59 26.01
CA GLU A 509 -3.39 -3.83 26.77
C GLU A 509 -2.67 -4.90 25.93
N SER A 510 -1.92 -5.78 26.60
CA SER A 510 -1.08 -6.77 25.90
C SER A 510 -1.86 -7.83 25.11
N ASN A 511 -3.17 -7.90 25.29
CA ASN A 511 -4.05 -8.96 24.82
C ASN A 511 -4.63 -8.72 23.42
N VAL A 512 -4.82 -7.46 22.98
CA VAL A 512 -5.24 -7.10 21.62
C VAL A 512 -4.06 -6.48 20.87
N ALA A 513 -3.73 -7.05 19.71
CA ALA A 513 -2.57 -6.64 18.92
C ALA A 513 -2.93 -6.01 17.58
N GLY A 514 -4.21 -6.04 17.20
CA GLY A 514 -4.73 -5.55 15.92
C GLY A 514 -6.25 -5.52 15.89
N VAL A 515 -6.80 -4.69 15.01
CA VAL A 515 -8.22 -4.59 14.62
C VAL A 515 -8.21 -4.20 13.15
N HIS A 516 -8.89 -4.94 12.26
CA HIS A 516 -8.72 -4.73 10.82
C HIS A 516 -10.01 -4.67 10.01
N THR A 517 -11.14 -4.99 10.63
CA THR A 517 -12.46 -4.80 10.02
C THR A 517 -13.37 -4.06 10.98
N PHE A 518 -14.16 -3.15 10.43
CA PHE A 518 -15.20 -2.41 11.12
C PHE A 518 -16.46 -2.37 10.26
N ASN A 519 -17.56 -2.89 10.79
CA ASN A 519 -18.85 -2.85 10.13
C ASN A 519 -19.97 -2.53 11.11
N VAL A 520 -21.01 -1.90 10.57
CA VAL A 520 -22.26 -1.58 11.29
C VAL A 520 -23.43 -2.13 10.49
N ALA A 521 -24.38 -2.76 11.18
CA ALA A 521 -25.70 -3.10 10.64
C ALA A 521 -26.75 -2.79 11.71
N GLY A 522 -27.69 -1.90 11.41
CA GLY A 522 -28.66 -1.42 12.40
C GLY A 522 -27.96 -0.90 13.66
N ASP A 523 -28.33 -1.45 14.81
CA ASP A 523 -27.75 -1.09 16.10
C ASP A 523 -26.47 -1.91 16.41
N MET A 524 -26.08 -2.88 15.60
CA MET A 524 -24.91 -3.72 15.88
C MET A 524 -23.66 -3.20 15.18
N THR A 525 -22.57 -3.03 15.94
CA THR A 525 -21.22 -2.87 15.43
C THR A 525 -20.48 -4.19 15.57
N VAL A 526 -19.78 -4.63 14.53
CA VAL A 526 -18.93 -5.84 14.56
C VAL A 526 -17.54 -5.48 14.07
N ILE A 527 -16.55 -6.00 14.78
CA ILE A 527 -15.13 -5.89 14.47
C ILE A 527 -14.47 -7.26 14.59
N ASP A 528 -13.25 -7.36 14.12
CA ASP A 528 -12.33 -8.44 14.47
C ASP A 528 -11.13 -7.88 15.26
N CYS A 529 -10.55 -8.73 16.10
CA CYS A 529 -9.41 -8.38 16.94
C CYS A 529 -8.35 -9.48 16.88
N LEU A 530 -7.10 -9.10 16.69
CA LEU A 530 -5.97 -10.02 16.77
C LEU A 530 -5.62 -10.21 18.22
N VAL A 531 -6.08 -11.30 18.83
CA VAL A 531 -5.86 -11.55 20.25
C VAL A 531 -4.62 -12.38 20.51
N ARG A 532 -3.93 -12.10 21.61
CA ARG A 532 -2.80 -12.90 22.11
C ARG A 532 -3.28 -13.90 23.16
N ARG A 533 -3.21 -15.19 22.83
CA ARG A 533 -3.56 -16.29 23.73
C ARG A 533 -2.30 -16.99 24.24
N LYS A 534 -2.19 -17.18 25.55
CA LYS A 534 -1.07 -17.95 26.15
C LYS A 534 -1.08 -19.38 25.61
N LYS A 535 0.08 -19.90 25.22
CA LYS A 535 0.19 -21.28 24.69
C LYS A 535 0.07 -22.36 25.77
N LEU A 536 0.60 -22.09 26.96
CA LEU A 536 0.71 -23.06 28.05
C LEU A 536 -0.52 -23.15 28.97
N TRP A 537 -1.45 -22.20 28.87
CA TRP A 537 -2.62 -22.11 29.75
C TRP A 537 -3.89 -22.26 28.91
N THR A 538 -4.79 -23.18 29.29
CA THR A 538 -6.00 -23.54 28.54
C THR A 538 -7.23 -22.75 28.92
N ASP A 539 -7.11 -21.74 29.79
CA ASP A 539 -8.28 -21.01 30.28
C ASP A 539 -9.11 -20.46 29.11
N PRO A 540 -10.43 -20.72 29.13
CA PRO A 540 -11.33 -20.17 28.13
C PRO A 540 -11.27 -18.64 28.21
N TRP A 541 -11.29 -18.00 27.04
CA TRP A 541 -11.30 -16.54 26.99
C TRP A 541 -12.69 -16.06 27.44
N ASN A 542 -12.76 -15.48 28.64
CA ASN A 542 -14.02 -15.03 29.24
C ASN A 542 -14.12 -13.50 29.34
N GLY A 543 -13.15 -12.75 28.79
CA GLY A 543 -13.11 -11.29 28.88
C GLY A 543 -13.75 -10.56 27.70
N PRO A 544 -14.37 -9.39 27.91
CA PRO A 544 -14.71 -8.48 26.83
C PRO A 544 -13.44 -8.02 26.08
N LEU A 545 -13.62 -7.58 24.84
CA LEU A 545 -12.58 -6.92 24.08
C LEU A 545 -12.76 -5.41 24.14
N HIS A 546 -11.65 -4.71 24.25
CA HIS A 546 -11.61 -3.25 24.25
C HIS A 546 -10.69 -2.79 23.12
N VAL A 547 -11.11 -1.70 22.47
CA VAL A 547 -10.34 -0.94 21.49
C VAL A 547 -10.42 0.53 21.86
N ASN A 548 -9.39 1.30 21.55
CA ASN A 548 -9.39 2.74 21.76
C ASN A 548 -9.77 3.45 20.46
N ARG A 549 -10.40 4.61 20.60
CA ARG A 549 -10.56 5.57 19.51
C ARG A 549 -9.60 6.73 19.73
N VAL A 550 -8.98 7.18 18.65
CA VAL A 550 -8.07 8.32 18.64
C VAL A 550 -8.55 9.23 17.52
N GLY A 551 -9.15 10.35 17.91
CA GLY A 551 -9.68 11.38 17.01
C GLY A 551 -9.21 12.75 17.44
#